data_AF-A0A953FY09-F1
#
_entry.id   AF-A0A953FY09-F1
#
_cell.length_a   1.000
_cell.length_b   1.000
_cell.length_c   1.000
_cell.angle_alpha   90.00
_cell.angle_beta   90.00
_cell.angle_gamma   90.00
#
_symmetry.space_group_name_H-M   'P 1'
#
loop_
_entity.id
_entity.type
_entity.pdbx_description
1 polymer ?
#
loop_
_entity_poly.entity_id
_entity_poly.type
_entity_poly.pdbx_seq_one_letter_code
_entity_poly.pdbx_strand_id
1 'polypeptide(L)'
;MVEAVTNNSSSTSVQAVKGSAALKSAGAKGSGFEALFKSLIIPDAADSLSEEELFAGVARDRIAALKGDEAASKYDDALESAKSRLKKPDGFVSFEEAGKAALIELRSAGVLSAEEADQVYSESFAASQLDDNKEALYDGRGGGADKTVATDAIDKALAAAQLYLEQLTGGSQKAPSRSLDEGTPNKAKSASPGGVAASNVSDATFKPEGTKFDGQNGFLFKPEASSDGKLAILAPESLLKIVDSVVLKDENGEEIETGRSISFGDDGSREKFSFNKAGGEYPKNLKVEVRLTNGKIWSYEIPDPSQRYD
;
A
#
# COMPACT_ATOMS: atom_id res chain seq x y z
N MET A 1 -35.89 -73.58 31.96
CA MET A 1 -35.08 -72.64 32.75
C MET A 1 -34.58 -71.59 31.76
N VAL A 2 -35.33 -70.52 31.49
CA VAL A 2 -35.56 -69.34 32.34
C VAL A 2 -34.25 -68.87 32.96
N GLU A 3 -33.61 -67.88 32.35
CA GLU A 3 -33.45 -66.56 32.96
C GLU A 3 -32.99 -65.52 31.93
N ALA A 4 -33.66 -64.39 31.96
CA ALA A 4 -33.37 -63.17 31.22
C ALA A 4 -32.50 -62.26 32.10
N VAL A 5 -31.54 -61.54 31.51
CA VAL A 5 -31.04 -60.29 32.08
C VAL A 5 -30.81 -59.28 30.95
N THR A 6 -31.67 -58.26 30.97
CA THR A 6 -31.57 -56.97 30.30
C THR A 6 -30.48 -56.11 30.93
N ASN A 7 -29.81 -55.27 30.11
CA ASN A 7 -29.35 -53.91 30.41
C ASN A 7 -28.47 -53.40 29.24
N ASN A 8 -28.34 -52.13 28.89
CA ASN A 8 -29.11 -50.90 29.06
C ASN A 8 -28.37 -49.94 28.11
N SER A 9 -28.91 -49.65 26.91
CA SER A 9 -28.27 -48.75 25.94
C SER A 9 -28.74 -47.32 26.17
N SER A 10 -27.82 -46.47 26.62
CA SER A 10 -27.99 -45.03 26.70
C SER A 10 -26.63 -44.36 26.46
N SER A 11 -26.41 -43.85 25.26
CA SER A 11 -25.47 -42.75 25.01
C SER A 11 -25.89 -42.01 23.75
N THR A 12 -26.66 -40.95 23.94
CA THR A 12 -26.23 -39.56 23.71
C THR A 12 -26.10 -39.20 22.24
N SER A 13 -27.15 -38.56 21.75
CA SER A 13 -27.26 -37.85 20.49
C SER A 13 -26.16 -36.81 20.31
N VAL A 14 -25.42 -36.90 19.21
CA VAL A 14 -24.53 -35.85 18.72
C VAL A 14 -25.39 -34.77 18.05
N GLN A 15 -25.59 -33.63 18.73
CA GLN A 15 -26.06 -32.41 18.07
C GLN A 15 -24.89 -31.80 17.29
N ALA A 16 -25.04 -31.75 15.97
CA ALA A 16 -24.13 -31.04 15.09
C ALA A 16 -24.28 -29.54 15.32
N VAL A 17 -23.30 -28.96 16.01
CA VAL A 17 -23.15 -27.52 16.18
C VAL A 17 -22.69 -26.93 14.85
N LYS A 18 -23.54 -26.10 14.23
CA LYS A 18 -23.16 -25.22 13.13
C LYS A 18 -22.08 -24.26 13.64
N GLY A 19 -20.83 -24.54 13.29
CA GLY A 19 -19.72 -23.61 13.45
C GLY A 19 -19.93 -22.40 12.57
N SER A 20 -20.37 -21.30 13.17
CA SER A 20 -20.25 -19.96 12.61
C SER A 20 -18.77 -19.65 12.46
N ALA A 21 -18.30 -19.53 11.21
CA ALA A 21 -16.99 -19.02 10.90
C ALA A 21 -16.95 -17.53 11.29
N ALA A 22 -16.50 -17.26 12.51
CA ALA A 22 -16.09 -15.94 12.91
C ALA A 22 -14.84 -15.58 12.10
N LEU A 23 -15.03 -14.74 11.07
CA LEU A 23 -13.98 -13.94 10.47
C LEU A 23 -13.28 -13.18 11.60
N LYS A 24 -12.09 -13.66 11.99
CA LYS A 24 -11.19 -12.93 12.88
C LYS A 24 -10.90 -11.59 12.22
N SER A 25 -11.33 -10.53 12.90
CA SER A 25 -11.07 -9.14 12.55
C SER A 25 -9.57 -8.89 12.34
N ALA A 26 -9.19 -8.58 11.11
CA ALA A 26 -7.88 -8.08 10.72
C ALA A 26 -7.71 -6.62 11.14
N GLY A 27 -7.75 -6.34 12.44
CA GLY A 27 -7.61 -5.00 13.00
C GLY A 27 -6.44 -4.93 13.95
N ALA A 28 -5.23 -4.71 13.42
CA ALA A 28 -4.01 -4.20 14.09
C ALA A 28 -2.74 -4.38 13.23
N LYS A 29 -2.82 -4.41 11.88
CA LYS A 29 -1.64 -4.69 11.03
C LYS A 29 -0.72 -3.49 10.76
N GLY A 30 -1.15 -2.25 11.06
CA GLY A 30 -0.36 -1.05 10.77
C GLY A 30 0.90 -0.87 11.63
N SER A 31 0.82 -1.18 12.94
CA SER A 31 1.94 -0.91 13.86
C SER A 31 3.09 -1.94 13.79
N GLY A 32 2.79 -3.17 13.33
CA GLY A 32 3.78 -4.23 13.21
C GLY A 32 4.73 -4.00 12.04
N PHE A 33 4.18 -3.63 10.87
CA PHE A 33 4.96 -3.39 9.66
C PHE A 33 5.96 -2.25 9.85
N GLU A 34 5.50 -1.09 10.32
CA GLU A 34 6.36 0.08 10.50
C GLU A 34 7.47 -0.15 11.53
N ALA A 35 7.15 -0.74 12.69
CA ALA A 35 8.13 -1.00 13.75
C ALA A 35 9.20 -2.00 13.32
N LEU A 36 8.80 -3.04 12.60
CA LEU A 36 9.68 -4.03 12.00
C LEU A 36 10.53 -3.43 10.88
N PHE A 37 9.93 -2.59 10.04
CA PHE A 37 10.63 -1.96 8.94
C PHE A 37 11.71 -0.99 9.46
N LYS A 38 11.37 -0.19 10.48
CA LYS A 38 12.32 0.66 11.21
C LYS A 38 13.42 -0.11 11.94
N SER A 39 13.25 -1.41 12.21
CA SER A 39 14.31 -2.25 12.78
C SER A 39 15.22 -2.89 11.74
N LEU A 40 14.73 -3.08 10.50
CA LEU A 40 15.50 -3.64 9.39
C LEU A 40 16.38 -2.62 8.68
N ILE A 41 16.01 -1.33 8.75
CA ILE A 41 16.72 -0.25 8.07
C ILE A 41 17.53 0.57 9.05
N ILE A 42 18.74 0.88 8.62
CA ILE A 42 19.59 1.87 9.27
C ILE A 42 19.30 3.17 8.52
N PRO A 43 18.52 4.11 9.12
CA PRO A 43 18.23 5.37 8.46
C PRO A 43 19.55 6.04 8.06
N ASP A 44 19.59 6.60 6.86
CA ASP A 44 20.71 7.44 6.47
C ASP A 44 20.69 8.75 7.30
N ALA A 45 21.67 9.63 7.05
CA ALA A 45 21.72 10.92 7.73
C ALA A 45 20.51 11.83 7.42
N ALA A 46 19.70 11.50 6.42
CA ALA A 46 18.54 12.24 5.97
C ALA A 46 17.20 11.62 6.41
N ASP A 47 17.22 10.53 7.19
CA ASP A 47 16.02 9.77 7.59
C ASP A 47 15.18 9.33 6.35
N SER A 48 15.90 8.98 5.29
CA SER A 48 15.33 8.61 4.00
C SER A 48 15.49 7.12 3.72
N LEU A 49 14.67 6.63 2.79
CA LEU A 49 14.61 5.23 2.40
C LEU A 49 14.71 5.10 0.89
N SER A 50 15.55 4.18 0.42
CA SER A 50 15.61 3.83 -1.00
C SER A 50 14.56 2.80 -1.41
N GLU A 51 14.25 2.74 -2.71
CA GLU A 51 13.32 1.73 -3.26
C GLU A 51 13.82 0.30 -3.01
N GLU A 52 15.13 0.05 -3.06
CA GLU A 52 15.67 -1.29 -2.79
C GLU A 52 15.46 -1.73 -1.33
N GLU A 53 15.60 -0.81 -0.37
CA GLU A 53 15.35 -1.08 1.05
C GLU A 53 13.85 -1.29 1.31
N LEU A 54 13.00 -0.47 0.68
CA LEU A 54 11.55 -0.64 0.67
C LEU A 54 11.14 -2.01 0.12
N PHE A 55 11.77 -2.44 -0.97
CA PHE A 55 11.54 -3.74 -1.57
C PHE A 55 11.80 -4.89 -0.60
N ALA A 56 12.93 -4.87 0.11
CA ALA A 56 13.26 -5.94 1.06
C ALA A 56 12.24 -6.03 2.21
N GLY A 57 11.83 -4.90 2.79
CA GLY A 57 10.86 -4.91 3.87
C GLY A 57 9.43 -5.24 3.41
N VAL A 58 9.01 -4.80 2.22
CA VAL A 58 7.74 -5.22 1.62
C VAL A 58 7.74 -6.72 1.34
N ALA A 59 8.83 -7.29 0.80
CA ALA A 59 8.92 -8.73 0.54
C ALA A 59 8.71 -9.54 1.82
N ARG A 60 9.33 -9.13 2.92
CA ARG A 60 9.14 -9.77 4.21
C ARG A 60 7.69 -9.69 4.71
N ASP A 61 7.02 -8.54 4.57
CA ASP A 61 5.59 -8.40 4.93
C ASP A 61 4.69 -9.32 4.10
N ARG A 62 4.93 -9.39 2.78
CA ARG A 62 4.18 -10.27 1.88
C ARG A 62 4.36 -11.74 2.23
N ILE A 63 5.57 -12.16 2.59
CA ILE A 63 5.84 -13.52 3.07
C ILE A 63 5.09 -13.77 4.39
N ALA A 64 5.12 -12.83 5.33
CA ALA A 64 4.38 -12.96 6.59
C ALA A 64 2.87 -13.09 6.35
N ALA A 65 2.32 -12.29 5.44
CA ALA A 65 0.91 -12.34 5.07
C ALA A 65 0.52 -13.67 4.39
N LEU A 66 1.41 -14.23 3.58
CA LEU A 66 1.16 -15.44 2.79
C LEU A 66 1.41 -16.74 3.57
N LYS A 67 2.49 -16.79 4.37
CA LYS A 67 3.01 -18.02 4.99
C LYS A 67 3.20 -17.92 6.51
N GLY A 68 2.98 -16.74 7.09
CA GLY A 68 3.14 -16.48 8.52
C GLY A 68 4.55 -16.06 8.93
N ASP A 69 4.70 -15.66 10.19
CA ASP A 69 5.94 -15.05 10.71
C ASP A 69 7.15 -15.97 10.69
N GLU A 70 6.96 -17.30 10.76
CA GLU A 70 8.07 -18.26 10.67
C GLU A 70 8.77 -18.20 9.30
N ALA A 71 7.99 -18.09 8.22
CA ALA A 71 8.54 -17.96 6.87
C ALA A 71 9.20 -16.59 6.68
N ALA A 72 8.61 -15.53 7.24
CA ALA A 72 9.20 -14.20 7.23
C ALA A 72 10.54 -14.15 7.98
N SER A 73 10.65 -14.84 9.12
CA SER A 73 11.94 -14.96 9.84
C SER A 73 13.00 -15.70 9.02
N LYS A 74 12.61 -16.74 8.27
CA LYS A 74 13.54 -17.43 7.34
C LYS A 74 14.01 -16.49 6.22
N TYR A 75 13.14 -15.59 5.77
CA TYR A 75 13.54 -14.53 4.83
C TYR A 75 14.54 -13.56 5.46
N ASP A 76 14.32 -13.13 6.70
CA ASP A 76 15.25 -12.25 7.42
C ASP A 76 16.66 -12.90 7.51
N ASP A 77 16.72 -14.20 7.88
CA ASP A 77 17.99 -14.95 7.93
C ASP A 77 18.67 -15.08 6.54
N ALA A 78 17.89 -15.40 5.50
CA ALA A 78 18.38 -15.52 4.14
C ALA A 78 18.84 -14.17 3.56
N LEU A 79 18.16 -13.08 3.92
CA LEU A 79 18.51 -11.72 3.52
C LEU A 79 19.84 -11.29 4.15
N GLU A 80 20.06 -11.51 5.44
CA GLU A 80 21.33 -11.18 6.10
C GLU A 80 22.51 -12.01 5.55
N SER A 81 22.27 -13.29 5.26
CA SER A 81 23.22 -14.17 4.57
C SER A 81 23.56 -13.63 3.17
N ALA A 82 22.54 -13.26 2.38
CA ALA A 82 22.71 -12.70 1.05
C ALA A 82 23.44 -11.35 1.08
N LYS A 83 23.10 -10.44 2.00
CA LYS A 83 23.80 -9.15 2.19
C LYS A 83 25.28 -9.36 2.47
N SER A 84 25.61 -10.32 3.34
CA SER A 84 26.99 -10.66 3.66
C SER A 84 27.75 -11.23 2.46
N ARG A 85 27.12 -12.09 1.68
CA ARG A 85 27.70 -12.75 0.49
C ARG A 85 27.87 -11.82 -0.70
N LEU A 86 26.94 -10.88 -0.90
CA LEU A 86 26.90 -9.96 -2.04
C LEU A 86 27.57 -8.61 -1.74
N LYS A 87 28.12 -8.45 -0.54
CA LYS A 87 28.88 -7.25 -0.15
C LYS A 87 30.10 -7.07 -1.06
N LYS A 88 30.11 -5.95 -1.78
CA LYS A 88 31.21 -5.56 -2.67
C LYS A 88 32.45 -5.15 -1.85
N PRO A 89 33.65 -5.10 -2.44
CA PRO A 89 34.88 -4.70 -1.74
C PRO A 89 34.83 -3.30 -1.12
N ASP A 90 34.02 -2.39 -1.68
CA ASP A 90 33.78 -1.04 -1.14
C ASP A 90 32.75 -1.02 0.01
N GLY A 91 32.26 -2.20 0.41
CA GLY A 91 31.28 -2.38 1.47
C GLY A 91 29.82 -2.24 1.04
N PHE A 92 29.55 -1.92 -0.23
CA PHE A 92 28.19 -1.75 -0.74
C PHE A 92 27.46 -3.08 -0.90
N VAL A 93 26.16 -3.05 -0.65
CA VAL A 93 25.24 -4.18 -0.85
C VAL A 93 24.01 -3.63 -1.57
N SER A 94 23.62 -4.25 -2.69
CA SER A 94 22.31 -3.97 -3.30
C SER A 94 21.24 -4.75 -2.54
N PHE A 95 20.26 -4.04 -1.98
CA PHE A 95 19.15 -4.65 -1.26
C PHE A 95 18.19 -5.36 -2.22
N GLU A 96 18.07 -4.90 -3.46
CA GLU A 96 17.32 -5.61 -4.51
C GLU A 96 17.94 -6.98 -4.79
N GLU A 97 19.26 -7.04 -5.06
CA GLU A 97 19.95 -8.30 -5.33
C GLU A 97 19.93 -9.24 -4.12
N ALA A 98 20.12 -8.70 -2.90
CA ALA A 98 20.08 -9.49 -1.67
C ALA A 98 18.67 -10.02 -1.37
N GLY A 99 17.65 -9.18 -1.49
CA GLY A 99 16.25 -9.58 -1.28
C GLY A 99 15.78 -10.61 -2.31
N LYS A 100 16.19 -10.45 -3.57
CA LYS A 100 15.95 -11.44 -4.62
C LYS A 100 16.63 -12.77 -4.33
N ALA A 101 17.91 -12.75 -3.92
CA ALA A 101 18.64 -13.95 -3.54
C ALA A 101 17.99 -14.67 -2.35
N ALA A 102 17.47 -13.92 -1.38
CA ALA A 102 16.73 -14.48 -0.24
C ALA A 102 15.41 -15.16 -0.68
N LEU A 103 14.64 -14.55 -1.59
CA LEU A 103 13.45 -15.19 -2.16
C LEU A 103 13.78 -16.50 -2.89
N ILE A 104 14.88 -16.52 -3.65
CA ILE A 104 15.35 -17.72 -4.35
C ILE A 104 15.69 -18.81 -3.33
N GLU A 105 16.38 -18.46 -2.23
CA GLU A 105 16.75 -19.38 -1.17
C GLU A 105 15.51 -19.99 -0.49
N LEU A 106 14.50 -19.18 -0.17
CA LEU A 106 13.22 -19.65 0.39
C LEU A 106 12.50 -20.61 -0.56
N ARG A 107 12.49 -20.29 -1.86
CA ARG A 107 11.93 -21.16 -2.90
C ARG A 107 12.68 -22.49 -2.99
N SER A 108 14.02 -22.46 -3.01
CA SER A 108 14.86 -23.66 -3.05
C SER A 108 14.73 -24.53 -1.79
N ALA A 109 14.48 -23.92 -0.64
CA ALA A 109 14.21 -24.61 0.62
C ALA A 109 12.77 -25.17 0.72
N GLY A 110 11.90 -24.90 -0.27
CA GLY A 110 10.50 -25.31 -0.25
C GLY A 110 9.63 -24.52 0.74
N VAL A 111 10.13 -23.40 1.25
CA VAL A 111 9.36 -22.48 2.10
C VAL A 111 8.32 -21.75 1.25
N LEU A 112 8.70 -21.34 0.05
CA LEU A 112 7.81 -20.78 -0.98
C LEU A 112 7.75 -21.72 -2.18
N SER A 113 6.58 -21.81 -2.84
CA SER A 113 6.51 -22.36 -4.20
C SER A 113 7.16 -21.37 -5.20
N ALA A 114 7.34 -21.80 -6.45
CA ALA A 114 7.83 -20.91 -7.49
C ALA A 114 6.87 -19.76 -7.76
N GLU A 115 5.56 -20.06 -7.81
CA GLU A 115 4.49 -19.08 -8.03
C GLU A 115 4.38 -18.11 -6.86
N GLU A 116 4.50 -18.59 -5.61
CA GLU A 116 4.49 -17.75 -4.42
C GLU A 116 5.70 -16.80 -4.39
N ALA A 117 6.88 -17.27 -4.78
CA ALA A 117 8.09 -16.46 -4.82
C ALA A 117 8.02 -15.39 -5.93
N ASP A 118 7.52 -15.73 -7.12
CA ASP A 118 7.27 -14.79 -8.21
C ASP A 118 6.20 -13.75 -7.84
N GLN A 119 5.15 -14.17 -7.12
CA GLN A 119 4.12 -13.26 -6.60
C GLN A 119 4.73 -12.27 -5.61
N VAL A 120 5.43 -12.75 -4.58
CA VAL A 120 6.07 -11.88 -3.57
C VAL A 120 7.02 -10.91 -4.26
N TYR A 121 7.85 -11.39 -5.20
CA TYR A 121 8.77 -10.54 -5.94
C TYR A 121 8.04 -9.43 -6.72
N SER A 122 7.01 -9.80 -7.49
CA SER A 122 6.23 -8.87 -8.31
C SER A 122 5.52 -7.80 -7.47
N GLU A 123 4.86 -8.20 -6.39
CA GLU A 123 4.14 -7.30 -5.50
C GLU A 123 5.10 -6.35 -4.78
N SER A 124 6.23 -6.87 -4.29
CA SER A 124 7.23 -6.07 -3.59
C SER A 124 7.92 -5.08 -4.51
N PHE A 125 8.25 -5.51 -5.73
CA PHE A 125 8.84 -4.62 -6.73
C PHE A 125 7.91 -3.45 -7.01
N ALA A 126 6.62 -3.72 -7.26
CA ALA A 126 5.67 -2.69 -7.66
C ALA A 126 5.29 -1.75 -6.51
N ALA A 127 5.18 -2.26 -5.28
CA ALA A 127 4.87 -1.46 -4.09
C ALA A 127 6.02 -0.55 -3.65
N SER A 128 7.25 -0.86 -4.08
CA SER A 128 8.46 -0.14 -3.65
C SER A 128 8.88 0.98 -4.59
N GLN A 129 8.06 1.28 -5.61
CA GLN A 129 8.31 2.30 -6.62
C GLN A 129 8.00 3.69 -6.07
N LEU A 130 9.04 4.42 -5.70
CA LEU A 130 9.02 5.79 -5.20
C LEU A 130 9.16 6.82 -6.31
N ASP A 131 9.72 6.44 -7.47
CA ASP A 131 9.87 7.32 -8.63
C ASP A 131 8.95 6.92 -9.81
N ASP A 132 9.18 7.50 -11.00
CA ASP A 132 8.43 7.21 -12.22
C ASP A 132 9.00 6.05 -13.06
N ASN A 133 10.21 5.57 -12.76
CA ASN A 133 10.85 4.50 -13.50
C ASN A 133 10.39 3.11 -13.01
N LYS A 134 9.28 2.65 -13.57
CA LYS A 134 8.67 1.35 -13.24
C LYS A 134 9.49 0.12 -13.64
N GLU A 135 10.66 0.28 -14.25
CA GLU A 135 11.47 -0.84 -14.74
C GLU A 135 12.59 -1.25 -13.78
N ALA A 136 13.03 -0.37 -12.88
CA ALA A 136 14.14 -0.62 -11.96
C ALA A 136 13.78 -0.24 -10.52
N LEU A 137 14.53 -0.78 -9.55
CA LEU A 137 14.59 -0.25 -8.20
C LEU A 137 15.91 0.53 -8.08
N TYR A 138 15.82 1.75 -7.57
CA TYR A 138 16.99 2.58 -7.34
C TYR A 138 17.45 2.53 -5.88
N ASP A 139 18.77 2.56 -5.71
CA ASP A 139 19.38 2.59 -4.39
C ASP A 139 19.49 4.05 -3.88
N GLY A 140 19.96 4.23 -2.65
CA GLY A 140 20.20 5.56 -2.08
C GLY A 140 21.56 6.16 -2.48
N ARG A 141 22.31 5.55 -3.41
CA ARG A 141 23.72 5.86 -3.61
C ARG A 141 23.93 6.68 -4.87
N GLY A 142 24.19 7.96 -4.68
CA GLY A 142 24.54 8.89 -5.75
C GLY A 142 24.57 10.32 -5.23
N GLY A 143 24.97 11.26 -6.09
CA GLY A 143 24.83 12.68 -5.78
C GLY A 143 23.42 13.19 -6.10
N GLY A 144 23.04 14.38 -5.64
CA GLY A 144 21.70 14.94 -5.91
C GLY A 144 21.36 15.22 -7.39
N ALA A 145 22.31 15.01 -8.31
CA ALA A 145 22.08 15.06 -9.76
C ALA A 145 21.96 13.67 -10.40
N ASP A 146 22.13 12.60 -9.61
CA ASP A 146 22.03 11.23 -10.07
C ASP A 146 20.57 10.82 -10.16
N LYS A 147 20.11 10.54 -11.38
CA LYS A 147 18.72 10.13 -11.65
C LYS A 147 18.43 8.69 -11.22
N THR A 148 19.46 7.95 -10.80
CA THR A 148 19.31 6.59 -10.27
C THR A 148 19.31 6.55 -8.75
N VAL A 149 19.04 7.69 -8.10
CA VAL A 149 18.76 7.79 -6.67
C VAL A 149 17.29 8.09 -6.50
N ALA A 150 16.54 7.12 -6.00
CA ALA A 150 15.13 7.30 -5.62
C ALA A 150 15.00 7.01 -4.13
N THR A 151 14.90 8.10 -3.37
CA THR A 151 14.69 8.06 -1.92
C THR A 151 13.52 8.93 -1.54
N ASP A 152 12.75 8.53 -0.53
CA ASP A 152 11.71 9.37 0.07
C ASP A 152 11.81 9.29 1.60
N ALA A 153 11.13 10.20 2.31
CA ALA A 153 11.05 10.13 3.77
C ALA A 153 10.42 8.78 4.19
N ILE A 154 10.96 8.12 5.22
CA ILE A 154 10.54 6.77 5.63
C ILE A 154 9.02 6.67 5.78
N ASP A 155 8.39 7.58 6.52
CA ASP A 155 6.94 7.55 6.78
C ASP A 155 6.13 7.66 5.47
N LYS A 156 6.60 8.47 4.51
CA LYS A 156 5.94 8.67 3.22
C LYS A 156 6.10 7.46 2.30
N ALA A 157 7.30 6.89 2.24
CA ALA A 157 7.59 5.68 1.50
C ALA A 157 6.75 4.49 2.00
N LEU A 158 6.63 4.36 3.33
CA LEU A 158 5.83 3.31 3.96
C LEU A 158 4.33 3.46 3.71
N ALA A 159 3.79 4.67 3.83
CA ALA A 159 2.39 4.93 3.53
C ALA A 159 2.05 4.59 2.06
N ALA A 160 2.93 4.99 1.13
CA ALA A 160 2.76 4.69 -0.29
C ALA A 160 2.78 3.17 -0.57
N ALA A 161 3.71 2.43 0.03
CA ALA A 161 3.79 0.98 -0.11
C ALA A 161 2.56 0.29 0.50
N GLN A 162 2.15 0.65 1.72
CA GLN A 162 0.98 0.09 2.38
C GLN A 162 -0.29 0.27 1.53
N LEU A 163 -0.49 1.47 1.00
CA LEU A 163 -1.62 1.77 0.13
C LEU A 163 -1.63 0.88 -1.12
N TYR A 164 -0.47 0.70 -1.76
CA TYR A 164 -0.34 -0.20 -2.90
C TYR A 164 -0.72 -1.64 -2.53
N LEU A 165 -0.27 -2.12 -1.38
CA LEU A 165 -0.56 -3.47 -0.89
C LEU A 165 -2.04 -3.67 -0.53
N GLU A 166 -2.70 -2.63 0.00
CA GLU A 166 -4.14 -2.63 0.23
C GLU A 166 -4.90 -2.76 -1.10
N GLN A 167 -4.50 -2.01 -2.13
CA GLN A 167 -5.10 -2.10 -3.47
C GLN A 167 -4.90 -3.47 -4.12
N LEU A 168 -3.73 -4.08 -3.95
CA LEU A 168 -3.48 -5.46 -4.37
C LEU A 168 -4.41 -6.44 -3.65
N THR A 169 -4.53 -6.31 -2.34
CA THR A 169 -5.32 -7.22 -1.49
C THR A 169 -6.83 -7.06 -1.77
N GLY A 170 -7.28 -5.83 -2.03
CA GLY A 170 -8.64 -5.52 -2.44
C GLY A 170 -8.95 -5.89 -3.89
N GLY A 171 -7.94 -6.23 -4.69
CA GLY A 171 -8.08 -6.58 -6.11
C GLY A 171 -8.37 -5.39 -7.04
N SER A 172 -8.33 -4.16 -6.53
CA SER A 172 -8.44 -2.95 -7.36
C SER A 172 -7.19 -2.71 -8.20
N GLN A 173 -6.07 -3.31 -7.81
CA GLN A 173 -4.81 -3.28 -8.55
C GLN A 173 -4.20 -4.67 -8.66
N LYS A 174 -3.41 -4.90 -9.72
CA LYS A 174 -2.58 -6.10 -9.89
C LYS A 174 -1.13 -5.68 -10.15
N ALA A 175 -0.20 -6.37 -9.50
CA ALA A 175 1.21 -6.18 -9.80
C ALA A 175 1.52 -6.75 -11.20
N PRO A 176 2.32 -6.05 -12.02
CA PRO A 176 2.86 -6.64 -13.24
C PRO A 176 3.62 -7.92 -12.88
N SER A 177 3.31 -9.03 -13.56
CA SER A 177 3.97 -10.30 -13.32
C SER A 177 5.45 -10.19 -13.70
N ARG A 178 6.32 -10.53 -12.77
CA ARG A 178 7.77 -10.61 -12.96
C ARG A 178 8.27 -11.95 -12.44
N SER A 179 9.10 -12.63 -13.21
CA SER A 179 9.71 -13.86 -12.73
C SER A 179 10.91 -13.53 -11.85
N LEU A 180 11.04 -14.26 -10.73
CA LEU A 180 12.21 -14.18 -9.87
C LEU A 180 13.49 -14.64 -10.60
N ASP A 181 13.36 -15.45 -11.65
CA ASP A 181 14.48 -15.97 -12.44
C ASP A 181 14.91 -15.02 -13.58
N GLU A 182 14.10 -14.02 -13.91
CA GLU A 182 14.48 -13.02 -14.92
C GLU A 182 15.64 -12.18 -14.39
N GLY A 183 16.65 -11.92 -15.21
CA GLY A 183 17.75 -11.03 -14.83
C GLY A 183 17.22 -9.65 -14.45
N THR A 184 17.80 -9.04 -13.41
CA THR A 184 17.46 -7.66 -13.06
C THR A 184 17.75 -6.77 -14.27
N PRO A 185 16.80 -5.97 -14.77
CA PRO A 185 17.02 -5.11 -15.92
C PRO A 185 18.29 -4.29 -15.69
N ASN A 186 19.22 -4.33 -16.64
CA ASN A 186 20.49 -3.62 -16.51
C ASN A 186 20.21 -2.12 -16.27
N LYS A 187 20.43 -1.63 -15.03
CA LYS A 187 20.21 -0.22 -14.63
C LYS A 187 20.88 0.78 -15.59
N ALA A 188 21.97 0.36 -16.24
CA ALA A 188 22.73 1.16 -17.19
C ALA A 188 22.07 1.42 -18.56
N LYS A 189 21.03 0.68 -18.97
CA LYS A 189 20.41 0.84 -20.30
C LYS A 189 19.29 1.87 -20.39
N SER A 190 18.78 2.37 -19.25
CA SER A 190 17.62 3.28 -19.24
C SER A 190 17.99 4.78 -19.31
N ALA A 191 19.27 5.13 -19.33
CA ALA A 191 19.73 6.53 -19.41
C ALA A 191 20.01 7.03 -20.85
N SER A 192 19.23 6.57 -21.84
CA SER A 192 19.33 7.16 -23.18
C SER A 192 18.55 8.49 -23.20
N PRO A 193 19.16 9.63 -23.60
CA PRO A 193 18.48 10.91 -23.70
C PRO A 193 17.62 10.95 -24.97
N GLY A 194 16.61 10.09 -25.03
CA GLY A 194 15.55 10.12 -26.04
C GLY A 194 14.39 10.91 -25.49
N GLY A 195 14.01 11.99 -26.18
CA GLY A 195 13.06 13.00 -25.74
C GLY A 195 11.84 12.45 -25.00
N VAL A 196 11.55 13.10 -23.87
CA VAL A 196 10.32 12.94 -23.10
C VAL A 196 9.10 13.16 -24.00
N ALA A 197 8.52 12.08 -24.50
CA ALA A 197 7.08 12.04 -24.61
C ALA A 197 6.59 12.10 -23.15
N ALA A 198 5.83 13.13 -22.81
CA ALA A 198 5.18 13.24 -21.52
C ALA A 198 4.37 11.96 -21.30
N SER A 199 4.89 11.05 -20.49
CA SER A 199 4.12 9.92 -19.98
C SER A 199 2.95 10.54 -19.23
N ASN A 200 1.76 10.31 -19.76
CA ASN A 200 0.53 10.65 -19.06
C ASN A 200 0.60 9.96 -17.70
N VAL A 201 0.75 10.77 -16.65
CA VAL A 201 0.50 10.37 -15.27
C VAL A 201 -0.86 9.68 -15.30
N SER A 202 -0.88 8.37 -15.07
CA SER A 202 -2.14 7.64 -15.01
C SER A 202 -2.83 8.03 -13.71
N ASP A 203 -3.58 9.13 -13.77
CA ASP A 203 -4.46 9.59 -12.69
C ASP A 203 -5.44 8.48 -12.36
N ALA A 204 -5.38 7.99 -11.12
CA ALA A 204 -6.39 7.08 -10.63
C ALA A 204 -7.68 7.88 -10.44
N THR A 205 -8.64 7.65 -11.33
CA THR A 205 -10.00 8.22 -11.22
C THR A 205 -10.89 7.19 -10.55
N PHE A 206 -11.40 7.53 -9.38
CA PHE A 206 -12.36 6.75 -8.61
C PHE A 206 -13.74 7.34 -8.79
N LYS A 207 -14.75 6.48 -8.90
CA LYS A 207 -16.15 6.89 -8.92
C LYS A 207 -16.82 6.34 -7.66
N PRO A 208 -16.91 7.13 -6.57
CA PRO A 208 -17.59 6.66 -5.37
C PRO A 208 -19.04 6.31 -5.70
N GLU A 209 -19.45 5.08 -5.35
CA GLU A 209 -20.84 4.66 -5.47
C GLU A 209 -21.62 5.37 -4.36
N GLY A 210 -22.13 6.57 -4.63
CA GLY A 210 -22.94 7.32 -3.66
C GLY A 210 -23.97 6.40 -3.02
N THR A 211 -23.90 6.26 -1.69
CA THR A 211 -24.63 5.36 -0.78
C THR A 211 -23.94 4.06 -0.32
N LYS A 212 -22.73 3.74 -0.77
CA LYS A 212 -22.07 2.48 -0.43
C LYS A 212 -20.67 2.68 0.13
N PHE A 213 -20.60 3.01 1.43
CA PHE A 213 -19.46 2.87 2.34
C PHE A 213 -18.19 2.30 1.67
N ASP A 214 -17.26 3.17 1.23
CA ASP A 214 -15.92 2.83 0.71
C ASP A 214 -15.00 2.22 1.81
N GLY A 215 -15.58 1.92 2.98
CA GLY A 215 -14.92 1.31 4.14
C GLY A 215 -14.79 2.29 5.30
N GLN A 216 -14.49 1.77 6.50
CA GLN A 216 -14.49 2.56 7.73
C GLN A 216 -13.53 3.78 7.69
N ASN A 217 -12.53 3.76 6.81
CA ASN A 217 -11.48 4.77 6.70
C ASN A 217 -11.24 5.25 5.24
N GLY A 218 -12.21 5.01 4.34
CA GLY A 218 -12.17 5.40 2.93
C GLY A 218 -12.38 6.90 2.71
N PHE A 219 -12.44 7.37 1.46
CA PHE A 219 -12.74 8.78 1.15
C PHE A 219 -14.10 9.20 1.72
N LEU A 220 -14.24 10.43 2.22
CA LEU A 220 -15.54 10.91 2.70
C LEU A 220 -15.81 12.34 2.22
N PHE A 221 -16.87 12.48 1.43
CA PHE A 221 -17.46 13.74 1.01
C PHE A 221 -18.69 14.03 1.87
N LYS A 222 -18.60 15.04 2.73
CA LYS A 222 -19.69 15.47 3.61
C LYS A 222 -20.25 16.81 3.12
N PRO A 223 -21.40 16.83 2.42
CA PRO A 223 -21.93 18.03 1.77
C PRO A 223 -22.18 19.17 2.77
N GLU A 224 -22.61 18.84 3.99
CA GLU A 224 -22.80 19.80 5.08
C GLU A 224 -22.13 19.28 6.35
N ALA A 225 -21.04 19.92 6.76
CA ALA A 225 -20.35 19.65 8.00
C ALA A 225 -21.20 20.13 9.19
N SER A 226 -21.24 19.32 10.25
CA SER A 226 -22.02 19.62 11.45
C SER A 226 -21.52 20.85 12.21
N SER A 227 -20.29 21.28 11.95
CA SER A 227 -19.64 22.43 12.57
C SER A 227 -20.17 23.77 12.06
N ASP A 228 -20.36 23.89 10.75
CA ASP A 228 -20.51 25.18 10.06
C ASP A 228 -21.39 25.10 8.81
N GLY A 229 -21.98 23.94 8.52
CA GLY A 229 -22.86 23.72 7.37
C GLY A 229 -22.15 23.68 6.02
N LYS A 230 -20.82 23.80 5.99
CA LYS A 230 -20.04 23.85 4.75
C LYS A 230 -19.58 22.47 4.32
N LEU A 231 -19.19 22.33 3.05
CA LEU A 231 -18.58 21.10 2.55
C LEU A 231 -17.30 20.79 3.33
N ALA A 232 -17.20 19.55 3.77
CA ALA A 232 -15.97 18.97 4.30
C ALA A 232 -15.64 17.68 3.57
N ILE A 233 -14.36 17.53 3.22
CA ILE A 233 -13.82 16.31 2.60
C ILE A 233 -12.77 15.76 3.56
N LEU A 234 -12.86 14.46 3.86
CA LEU A 234 -11.83 13.76 4.60
C LEU A 234 -11.10 12.84 3.64
N ALA A 235 -9.79 13.01 3.53
CA ALA A 235 -8.97 12.10 2.75
C ALA A 235 -9.02 10.68 3.35
N PRO A 236 -8.83 9.63 2.54
CA PRO A 236 -8.57 8.28 3.04
C PRO A 236 -7.43 8.28 4.08
N GLU A 237 -7.54 7.43 5.09
CA GLU A 237 -6.48 7.27 6.11
C GLU A 237 -5.14 6.81 5.49
N SER A 238 -5.20 6.02 4.41
CA SER A 238 -4.00 5.59 3.68
C SER A 238 -3.25 6.74 2.97
N LEU A 239 -3.85 7.93 2.89
CA LEU A 239 -3.21 9.15 2.39
C LEU A 239 -2.75 10.10 3.51
N LEU A 240 -2.82 9.68 4.77
CA LEU A 240 -2.46 10.51 5.92
C LEU A 240 -1.05 11.08 5.78
N LYS A 241 -0.90 12.40 6.02
CA LYS A 241 0.35 13.19 5.93
C LYS A 241 1.01 13.27 4.55
N ILE A 242 0.45 12.62 3.52
CA ILE A 242 0.97 12.70 2.16
C ILE A 242 0.08 13.51 1.22
N VAL A 243 -1.09 13.96 1.69
CA VAL A 243 -1.92 14.94 0.97
C VAL A 243 -1.26 16.31 1.03
N ASP A 244 -1.03 16.90 -0.14
CA ASP A 244 -0.60 18.29 -0.29
C ASP A 244 -1.81 19.23 -0.31
N SER A 245 -2.81 18.92 -1.14
CA SER A 245 -4.02 19.73 -1.29
C SER A 245 -5.22 18.92 -1.78
N VAL A 246 -6.43 19.40 -1.48
CA VAL A 246 -7.68 18.87 -2.04
C VAL A 246 -8.35 19.97 -2.83
N VAL A 247 -8.66 19.70 -4.09
CA VAL A 247 -9.12 20.69 -5.07
C VAL A 247 -10.44 20.25 -5.67
N LEU A 248 -11.41 21.15 -5.72
CA LEU A 248 -12.65 20.97 -6.45
C LEU A 248 -12.48 21.48 -7.87
N LYS A 249 -12.88 20.67 -8.84
CA LYS A 249 -12.94 21.01 -10.25
C LYS A 249 -14.35 20.83 -10.80
N ASP A 250 -14.66 21.60 -11.82
CA ASP A 250 -15.89 21.44 -12.58
C ASP A 250 -15.81 20.23 -13.56
N GLU A 251 -16.87 20.01 -14.32
CA GLU A 251 -16.92 18.92 -15.30
C GLU A 251 -15.88 19.07 -16.44
N ASN A 252 -15.45 20.30 -16.72
CA ASN A 252 -14.44 20.63 -17.72
C ASN A 252 -13.00 20.50 -17.18
N GLY A 253 -12.84 20.28 -15.87
CA GLY A 253 -11.55 20.21 -15.20
C GLY A 253 -10.98 21.57 -14.77
N GLU A 254 -11.78 22.65 -14.81
CA GLU A 254 -11.42 23.96 -14.28
C GLU A 254 -11.47 23.95 -12.75
N GLU A 255 -10.44 24.49 -12.11
CA GLU A 255 -10.36 24.59 -10.66
C GLU A 255 -11.35 25.62 -10.12
N ILE A 256 -12.25 25.16 -9.25
CA ILE A 256 -13.27 25.98 -8.59
C ILE A 256 -12.74 26.51 -7.27
N GLU A 257 -12.19 25.61 -6.44
CA GLU A 257 -11.79 25.94 -5.08
C GLU A 257 -10.78 24.91 -4.53
N THR A 258 -9.75 25.39 -3.85
CA THR A 258 -8.85 24.56 -3.06
C THR A 258 -9.30 24.54 -1.58
N GLY A 259 -9.45 23.35 -1.04
CA GLY A 259 -9.85 23.10 0.34
C GLY A 259 -8.77 23.50 1.32
N ARG A 260 -9.20 24.06 2.46
CA ARG A 260 -8.31 24.40 3.56
C ARG A 260 -8.20 23.23 4.52
N SER A 261 -6.99 22.72 4.75
CA SER A 261 -6.75 21.77 5.84
C SER A 261 -7.07 22.45 7.18
N ILE A 262 -8.01 21.88 7.93
CA ILE A 262 -8.51 22.47 9.18
C ILE A 262 -8.15 21.66 10.42
N SER A 263 -7.96 20.35 10.27
CA SER A 263 -7.55 19.44 11.34
C SER A 263 -7.41 18.02 10.78
N PHE A 264 -7.01 17.10 11.66
CA PHE A 264 -7.36 15.70 11.50
C PHE A 264 -8.80 15.47 12.03
N GLY A 265 -9.49 14.43 11.57
CA GLY A 265 -10.88 14.10 11.91
C GLY A 265 -11.11 13.88 13.41
N ASP A 266 -12.35 13.59 13.82
CA ASP A 266 -12.75 13.49 15.24
C ASP A 266 -12.00 12.38 16.01
N ASP A 267 -11.42 11.40 15.30
CA ASP A 267 -10.58 10.32 15.80
C ASP A 267 -9.06 10.56 15.56
N GLY A 268 -8.70 11.68 14.92
CA GLY A 268 -7.33 12.05 14.57
C GLY A 268 -6.71 11.25 13.44
N SER A 269 -7.44 10.35 12.77
CA SER A 269 -6.88 9.38 11.81
C SER A 269 -6.83 9.91 10.37
N ARG A 270 -7.62 10.93 10.03
CA ARG A 270 -7.81 11.39 8.64
C ARG A 270 -7.69 12.89 8.50
N GLU A 271 -6.97 13.36 7.49
CA GLU A 271 -6.90 14.80 7.23
C GLU A 271 -8.22 15.35 6.67
N LYS A 272 -8.69 16.46 7.24
CA LYS A 272 -9.97 17.09 6.92
C LYS A 272 -9.74 18.44 6.23
N PHE A 273 -10.40 18.59 5.09
CA PHE A 273 -10.39 19.78 4.26
C PHE A 273 -11.77 20.43 4.25
N SER A 274 -11.84 21.72 4.60
CA SER A 274 -13.07 22.51 4.54
C SER A 274 -13.10 23.45 3.34
N PHE A 275 -14.30 23.72 2.84
CA PHE A 275 -14.53 24.63 1.74
C PHE A 275 -15.48 25.76 2.15
N ASN A 276 -15.66 26.77 1.29
CA ASN A 276 -16.39 27.98 1.64
C ASN A 276 -17.92 27.86 1.56
N LYS A 277 -18.44 26.89 0.81
CA LYS A 277 -19.88 26.70 0.57
C LYS A 277 -20.35 25.32 1.00
N ALA A 278 -21.65 25.13 1.17
CA ALA A 278 -22.24 23.80 1.29
C ALA A 278 -22.06 23.02 -0.02
N GLY A 279 -22.03 21.69 0.07
CA GLY A 279 -21.87 20.79 -1.06
C GLY A 279 -22.88 21.09 -2.18
N GLY A 280 -24.16 21.23 -1.85
CA GLY A 280 -25.23 21.51 -2.81
C GLY A 280 -25.15 22.88 -3.52
N GLU A 281 -24.25 23.77 -3.11
CA GLU A 281 -24.00 25.06 -3.77
C GLU A 281 -22.94 24.96 -4.88
N TYR A 282 -22.22 23.84 -4.98
CA TYR A 282 -21.27 23.58 -6.06
C TYR A 282 -21.97 22.99 -7.30
N PRO A 283 -21.39 23.15 -8.51
CA PRO A 283 -21.97 22.60 -9.72
C PRO A 283 -22.01 21.07 -9.68
N LYS A 284 -22.99 20.48 -10.37
CA LYS A 284 -23.08 19.02 -10.54
C LYS A 284 -21.86 18.46 -11.28
N ASN A 285 -21.65 17.15 -11.18
CA ASN A 285 -20.51 16.45 -11.79
C ASN A 285 -19.15 17.02 -11.35
N LEU A 286 -19.06 17.36 -10.08
CA LEU A 286 -17.85 17.88 -9.47
C LEU A 286 -16.76 16.82 -9.50
N LYS A 287 -15.51 17.22 -9.75
CA LYS A 287 -14.34 16.37 -9.56
C LYS A 287 -13.58 16.83 -8.32
N VAL A 288 -13.28 15.91 -7.41
CA VAL A 288 -12.43 16.17 -6.25
C VAL A 288 -11.06 15.58 -6.53
N GLU A 289 -10.04 16.42 -6.65
CA GLU A 289 -8.65 16.01 -6.78
C GLU A 289 -7.93 16.11 -5.44
N VAL A 290 -7.45 14.98 -4.93
CA VAL A 290 -6.50 14.91 -3.82
C VAL A 290 -5.10 14.87 -4.44
N ARG A 291 -4.38 15.99 -4.36
CA ARG A 291 -3.00 16.12 -4.82
C ARG A 291 -2.09 15.68 -3.69
N LEU A 292 -1.13 14.81 -4.00
CA LEU A 292 -0.19 14.27 -3.04
C LEU A 292 1.15 14.99 -3.12
N THR A 293 1.90 14.99 -2.02
CA THR A 293 3.24 15.57 -1.91
C THR A 293 4.28 14.93 -2.84
N ASN A 294 3.99 13.75 -3.40
CA ASN A 294 4.80 13.11 -4.45
C ASN A 294 4.38 13.49 -5.88
N GLY A 295 3.47 14.44 -6.06
CA GLY A 295 2.98 14.89 -7.36
C GLY A 295 1.89 14.01 -7.99
N LYS A 296 1.54 12.87 -7.38
CA LYS A 296 0.40 12.05 -7.84
C LYS A 296 -0.92 12.73 -7.52
N ILE A 297 -1.92 12.47 -8.36
CA ILE A 297 -3.28 12.98 -8.20
C ILE A 297 -4.25 11.80 -8.07
N TRP A 298 -5.13 11.90 -7.09
CA TRP A 298 -6.27 11.01 -6.91
C TRP A 298 -7.55 11.77 -7.17
N SER A 299 -8.37 11.30 -8.10
CA SER A 299 -9.59 12.02 -8.50
C SER A 299 -10.84 11.24 -8.12
N TYR A 300 -11.86 11.93 -7.61
CA TYR A 300 -13.18 11.38 -7.29
C TYR A 300 -14.26 12.12 -8.08
N GLU A 301 -15.13 11.37 -8.77
CA GLU A 301 -16.31 11.94 -9.42
C GLU A 301 -17.48 12.04 -8.45
N ILE A 302 -18.04 13.24 -8.28
CA ILE A 302 -19.17 13.55 -7.39
C ILE A 302 -20.35 14.07 -8.24
N PRO A 303 -21.24 13.18 -8.70
CA PRO A 303 -22.35 13.54 -9.59
C PRO A 303 -23.30 14.60 -9.00
N ASP A 304 -23.61 14.48 -7.71
CA ASP A 304 -24.52 15.39 -6.98
C ASP A 304 -23.87 15.83 -5.67
N PRO A 305 -23.18 16.97 -5.65
CA PRO A 305 -22.53 17.52 -4.45
C PRO A 305 -23.47 17.81 -3.26
N SER A 306 -24.79 17.73 -3.42
CA SER A 306 -25.72 17.80 -2.28
C SER A 306 -25.79 16.50 -1.47
N GLN A 307 -25.29 15.40 -2.04
CA GLN A 307 -25.30 14.08 -1.42
C GLN A 307 -24.00 13.79 -0.69
N ARG A 308 -24.08 12.88 0.29
CA ARG A 308 -22.92 12.31 0.96
C ARG A 308 -22.34 11.17 0.12
N TYR A 309 -21.02 11.13 0.01
CA TYR A 309 -20.27 10.03 -0.59
C TYR A 309 -19.24 9.56 0.43
N ASP A 310 -19.12 8.27 0.61
CA ASP A 310 -18.33 7.64 1.66
C ASP A 310 -17.75 6.32 1.22
#